data_AF-A0A6A7G4L0-F1
#
_entry.id   AF-A0A6A7G4L0-F1
#
_cell.length_a   1.000
_cell.length_b   1.000
_cell.length_c   1.000
_cell.angle_alpha   90.00
_cell.angle_beta   90.00
_cell.angle_gamma   90.00
#
_symmetry.space_group_name_H-M   'P 1'
#
loop_
_entity.id
_entity.type
_entity.pdbx_description
1 polymer ?
#
loop_
_entity_poly.entity_id
_entity_poly.type
_entity_poly.pdbx_seq_one_letter_code
_entity_poly.pdbx_strand_id
1 'polypeptide(L)'
;LQEDTFTIHCIHNFVVGFVAVCEPTYSHLLAYSFLDELYKEFNILYTASVVAAVRRPYSFIEFDGFLEKVRQKYNSPRSVAARVNLPALRTELSLNPPSMMSLSDLTPSHLPTTPSHTALSLTPNGNIANGHIVDHSQVGVTVQMMPLTVASRVSMVLAVVLSLLDLYRGFFSLSQSDLEEYDGPSPLHGFGFLLESFILISQVEVLRRYHRFRKLWSLGCAVLMLLICLLLLNDVRETWLSLLYVVVSACITLHTLNRNFRKKLSRFNV
;
A
#
# COMPACT_ATOMS: atom_id res chain seq x y z
N LEU A 1 15.30 21.71 -35.77
CA LEU A 1 14.25 21.12 -34.90
C LEU A 1 13.67 22.29 -34.12
N GLN A 2 12.52 22.80 -34.56
CA GLN A 2 11.80 23.87 -33.87
C GLN A 2 11.37 23.29 -32.51
N GLU A 3 11.78 23.90 -31.39
CA GLU A 3 11.24 23.50 -30.09
C GLU A 3 9.75 23.87 -30.07
N ASP A 4 8.87 22.86 -30.10
CA ASP A 4 7.44 23.08 -29.97
C ASP A 4 7.17 23.71 -28.59
N THR A 5 6.90 25.01 -28.61
CA THR A 5 6.64 25.79 -27.40
C THR A 5 5.17 25.61 -27.05
N PHE A 6 4.85 25.01 -25.91
CA PHE A 6 3.48 24.83 -25.43
C PHE A 6 3.19 25.71 -24.22
N THR A 7 1.96 26.17 -24.08
CA THR A 7 1.49 26.91 -22.91
C THR A 7 0.66 25.99 -22.01
N ILE A 8 1.00 25.94 -20.72
CA ILE A 8 0.27 25.18 -19.72
C ILE A 8 -0.63 26.12 -18.92
N HIS A 9 -1.92 25.80 -18.88
CA HIS A 9 -2.93 26.49 -18.07
C HIS A 9 -3.37 25.57 -16.94
N CYS A 10 -3.46 26.10 -15.72
CA CYS A 10 -3.95 25.35 -14.58
C CYS A 10 -4.89 26.17 -13.70
N ILE A 11 -5.87 25.49 -13.11
CA ILE A 11 -6.67 25.98 -11.99
C ILE A 11 -6.69 24.88 -10.93
N HIS A 12 -6.66 25.25 -9.66
CA HIS A 12 -6.66 24.28 -8.58
C HIS A 12 -7.48 24.75 -7.39
N ASN A 13 -7.96 23.79 -6.62
CA ASN A 13 -8.44 23.98 -5.27
C ASN A 13 -7.55 23.16 -4.30
N PHE A 14 -7.94 23.04 -3.03
CA PHE A 14 -7.15 22.32 -2.03
C PHE A 14 -7.03 20.80 -2.27
N VAL A 15 -7.87 20.20 -3.12
CA VAL A 15 -7.98 18.74 -3.29
C VAL A 15 -7.77 18.28 -4.73
N VAL A 16 -8.03 19.14 -5.73
CA VAL A 16 -8.07 18.83 -7.16
C VAL A 16 -7.43 19.97 -7.96
N GLY A 17 -6.61 19.60 -8.95
CA GLY A 17 -6.07 20.51 -9.97
C GLY A 17 -6.53 20.10 -11.36
N PHE A 18 -6.89 21.08 -12.19
CA PHE A 18 -7.21 20.92 -13.60
C PHE A 18 -6.12 21.57 -14.42
N VAL A 19 -5.62 20.86 -15.44
CA VAL A 19 -4.51 21.31 -16.28
C VAL A 19 -4.88 21.12 -17.74
N ALA A 20 -4.57 22.12 -18.57
CA ALA A 20 -4.69 22.07 -20.01
C ALA A 20 -3.35 22.48 -20.65
N VAL A 21 -2.97 21.77 -21.71
CA VAL A 21 -1.80 22.10 -22.54
C VAL A 21 -2.32 22.59 -23.88
N CYS A 22 -1.89 23.77 -24.29
CA CYS A 22 -2.36 24.43 -25.51
C CYS A 22 -1.19 24.92 -26.35
N GLU A 23 -1.43 25.09 -27.64
CA GLU A 23 -0.52 25.83 -28.52
C GLU A 23 -0.35 27.28 -28.02
N PRO A 24 0.80 27.92 -28.28
CA PRO A 24 1.09 29.26 -27.76
C PRO A 24 0.20 30.34 -28.40
N THR A 25 -0.40 30.02 -29.55
CA THR A 25 -1.37 30.84 -30.29
C THR A 25 -2.80 30.71 -29.75
N TYR A 26 -3.06 29.72 -28.88
CA TYR A 26 -4.39 29.50 -28.33
C TYR A 26 -4.74 30.58 -27.30
N SER A 27 -5.96 31.08 -27.35
CA SER A 27 -6.41 32.15 -26.45
C SER A 27 -6.42 31.66 -25.00
N HIS A 28 -5.60 32.28 -24.15
CA HIS A 28 -5.55 32.00 -22.70
C HIS A 28 -6.93 32.01 -22.05
N LEU A 29 -7.79 32.90 -22.55
CA LEU A 29 -9.12 33.05 -22.03
C LEU A 29 -10.03 31.85 -22.34
N LEU A 30 -9.90 31.31 -23.55
CA LEU A 30 -10.59 30.08 -23.91
C LEU A 30 -10.07 28.90 -23.08
N ALA A 31 -8.77 28.87 -22.77
CA ALA A 31 -8.19 27.84 -21.91
C ALA A 31 -8.75 27.92 -20.47
N TYR A 32 -8.85 29.12 -19.90
CA TYR A 32 -9.48 29.30 -18.59
C TYR A 32 -10.96 28.97 -18.59
N SER A 33 -11.70 29.37 -19.63
CA SER A 33 -13.12 29.04 -19.75
C SER A 33 -13.34 27.52 -19.89
N PHE A 34 -12.47 26.83 -20.63
CA PHE A 34 -12.46 25.38 -20.72
C PHE A 34 -12.24 24.73 -19.34
N LEU A 35 -11.21 25.16 -18.62
CA LEU A 35 -10.90 24.62 -17.29
C LEU A 35 -12.02 24.90 -16.27
N ASP A 36 -12.61 26.09 -16.30
CA ASP A 36 -13.72 26.48 -15.42
C ASP A 36 -14.99 25.63 -15.67
N GLU A 37 -15.30 25.31 -16.94
CA GLU A 37 -16.41 24.40 -17.27
C GLU A 37 -16.16 22.99 -16.74
N LEU A 38 -14.93 22.48 -16.86
CA LEU A 38 -14.55 21.18 -16.27
C LEU A 38 -14.65 21.20 -14.75
N TYR A 39 -14.15 22.26 -14.11
CA TYR A 39 -14.19 22.42 -12.66
C TYR A 39 -15.62 22.38 -12.13
N LYS A 40 -16.53 23.14 -12.76
CA LYS A 40 -17.94 23.20 -12.35
C LYS A 40 -18.62 21.84 -12.46
N GLU A 41 -18.48 21.17 -13.61
CA GLU A 41 -19.12 19.88 -13.81
C GLU A 41 -18.54 18.81 -12.87
N PHE A 42 -17.22 18.79 -12.69
CA PHE A 42 -16.58 17.83 -11.80
C PHE A 42 -17.07 17.97 -10.35
N ASN A 43 -17.26 19.20 -9.86
CA ASN A 43 -17.80 19.43 -8.51
C ASN A 43 -19.30 19.12 -8.39
N ILE A 44 -20.06 19.15 -9.49
CA ILE A 44 -21.47 18.70 -9.52
C ILE A 44 -21.54 17.17 -9.43
N LEU A 45 -20.65 16.47 -10.15
CA LEU A 45 -20.65 15.01 -10.22
C LEU A 45 -19.97 14.33 -9.03
N TYR A 46 -18.94 14.96 -8.45
CA TYR A 46 -18.11 14.35 -7.42
C TYR A 46 -17.96 15.26 -6.20
N THR A 47 -18.46 14.79 -5.05
CA THR A 47 -18.28 15.47 -3.76
C THR A 47 -16.82 15.39 -3.30
N ALA A 48 -16.33 16.45 -2.65
CA ALA A 48 -14.96 16.52 -2.11
C ALA A 48 -14.58 15.31 -1.22
N SER A 49 -15.54 14.74 -0.47
CA SER A 49 -15.31 13.55 0.36
C SER A 49 -15.00 12.30 -0.46
N VAL A 50 -15.68 12.10 -1.58
CA VAL A 50 -15.43 10.99 -2.51
C VAL A 50 -14.05 11.15 -3.13
N VAL A 51 -13.72 12.36 -3.57
CA VAL A 51 -12.42 12.69 -4.17
C VAL A 51 -11.28 12.44 -3.19
N ALA A 52 -11.42 12.85 -1.93
CA ALA A 52 -10.42 12.62 -0.90
C ALA A 52 -10.27 11.13 -0.49
N ALA A 53 -11.32 10.32 -0.68
CA ALA A 53 -11.32 8.89 -0.31
C ALA A 53 -10.71 7.98 -1.39
N VAL A 54 -10.61 8.47 -2.64
CA VAL A 54 -10.10 7.68 -3.77
C VAL A 54 -8.61 7.37 -3.61
N ARG A 55 -8.24 6.11 -3.86
CA ARG A 55 -6.85 5.62 -3.81
C ARG A 55 -6.32 5.09 -5.13
N ARG A 56 -7.20 4.82 -6.10
CA ARG A 56 -6.83 4.25 -7.41
C ARG A 56 -6.61 5.37 -8.43
N PRO A 57 -5.57 5.29 -9.29
CA PRO A 57 -5.42 6.21 -10.42
C PRO A 57 -6.64 6.13 -11.34
N TYR A 58 -7.01 7.25 -11.96
CA TYR A 58 -8.12 7.34 -12.92
C TYR A 58 -9.47 6.79 -12.40
N SER A 59 -9.76 6.93 -11.10
CA SER A 59 -11.04 6.46 -10.55
C SER A 59 -12.26 7.21 -11.08
N PHE A 60 -12.04 8.37 -11.71
CA PHE A 60 -13.07 9.20 -12.34
C PHE A 60 -13.03 9.08 -13.87
N ILE A 61 -12.65 7.92 -14.42
CA ILE A 61 -12.56 7.70 -15.87
C ILE A 61 -13.91 7.90 -16.59
N GLU A 62 -15.03 7.73 -15.88
CA GLU A 62 -16.37 8.00 -16.42
C GLU A 62 -16.56 9.46 -16.84
N PHE A 63 -15.78 10.38 -16.27
CA PHE A 63 -15.77 11.80 -16.64
C PHE A 63 -15.20 12.04 -18.06
N ASP A 64 -14.47 11.09 -18.64
CA ASP A 64 -13.81 11.22 -19.94
C ASP A 64 -14.81 11.54 -21.07
N GLY A 65 -16.01 10.96 -21.01
CA GLY A 65 -17.07 11.24 -21.98
C GLY A 65 -17.58 12.69 -21.94
N PHE A 66 -17.52 13.37 -20.79
CA PHE A 66 -17.81 14.79 -20.69
C PHE A 66 -16.60 15.63 -21.12
N LEU A 67 -15.40 15.26 -20.66
CA LEU A 67 -14.15 15.92 -21.00
C LEU A 67 -13.95 16.02 -22.52
N GLU A 68 -14.17 14.93 -23.25
CA GLU A 68 -14.03 14.88 -24.71
C GLU A 68 -15.05 15.80 -25.40
N LYS A 69 -16.30 15.85 -24.92
CA LYS A 69 -17.35 16.75 -25.46
C LYS A 69 -16.99 18.22 -25.28
N VAL A 70 -16.51 18.59 -24.08
CA VAL A 70 -16.08 19.96 -23.79
C VAL A 70 -14.83 20.30 -24.60
N ARG A 71 -13.86 19.38 -24.71
CA ARG A 71 -12.67 19.58 -25.53
C ARG A 71 -13.02 19.88 -26.99
N GLN A 72 -13.92 19.11 -27.60
CA GLN A 72 -14.36 19.34 -28.98
C GLN A 72 -15.06 20.69 -29.14
N LYS A 73 -15.88 21.09 -28.16
CA LYS A 73 -16.55 22.39 -28.13
C LYS A 73 -15.58 23.58 -28.12
N TYR A 74 -14.45 23.47 -27.41
CA TYR A 74 -13.46 24.55 -27.30
C TYR A 74 -12.41 24.53 -28.43
N ASN A 75 -12.17 23.38 -29.04
CA ASN A 75 -11.30 23.27 -30.22
C ASN A 75 -11.99 23.69 -31.53
N SER A 76 -13.33 23.78 -31.57
CA SER A 76 -14.06 24.23 -32.76
C SER A 76 -14.23 25.76 -32.76
N PRO A 77 -13.70 26.49 -33.77
CA PRO A 77 -13.80 27.95 -33.85
C PRO A 77 -15.24 28.45 -34.04
N ARG A 78 -16.19 27.56 -34.40
CA ARG A 78 -17.57 27.91 -34.74
C ARG A 78 -18.51 27.98 -33.54
N SER A 79 -18.21 27.29 -32.43
CA SER A 79 -19.02 27.24 -31.21
C SER A 79 -18.69 28.35 -30.20
N VAL A 80 -17.43 28.81 -30.17
CA VAL A 80 -16.94 29.77 -29.15
C VAL A 80 -17.29 31.22 -29.51
N ALA A 81 -17.37 31.56 -30.80
CA ALA A 81 -17.74 32.89 -31.28
C ALA A 81 -19.17 33.33 -30.88
N ALA A 82 -20.03 32.39 -30.48
CA ALA A 82 -21.44 32.66 -30.17
C ALA A 82 -21.70 33.13 -28.72
N ARG A 83 -20.72 33.10 -27.79
CA ARG A 83 -20.98 33.38 -26.36
C ARG A 83 -19.96 34.20 -25.58
N VAL A 84 -18.84 34.61 -26.14
CA VAL A 84 -17.84 35.40 -25.39
C VAL A 84 -18.14 36.89 -25.52
N ASN A 85 -18.72 37.50 -24.46
CA ASN A 85 -18.76 38.94 -24.30
C ASN A 85 -17.33 39.45 -24.00
N LEU A 86 -16.57 39.73 -25.07
CA LEU A 86 -15.20 40.27 -25.04
C LEU A 86 -14.94 41.47 -24.10
N PRO A 87 -15.89 42.39 -23.82
CA PRO A 87 -15.59 43.58 -23.01
C PRO A 87 -15.35 43.30 -21.53
N ALA A 88 -16.20 42.49 -20.89
CA ALA A 88 -16.14 42.23 -19.44
C ALA A 88 -14.85 41.48 -19.04
N LEU A 89 -14.35 40.68 -19.98
CA LEU A 89 -13.30 39.71 -19.79
C LEU A 89 -11.90 40.32 -19.93
N ARG A 90 -11.79 41.39 -20.72
CA ARG A 90 -10.58 42.20 -20.87
C ARG A 90 -10.21 42.92 -19.56
N THR A 91 -11.19 43.22 -18.73
CA THR A 91 -11.03 43.86 -17.41
C THR A 91 -10.47 42.91 -16.34
N GLU A 92 -10.91 41.65 -16.31
CA GLU A 92 -10.42 40.61 -15.38
C GLU A 92 -8.96 40.22 -15.67
N LEU A 93 -8.63 40.04 -16.96
CA LEU A 93 -7.26 39.74 -17.41
C LEU A 93 -6.25 40.86 -17.14
N SER A 94 -6.71 42.12 -17.03
CA SER A 94 -5.86 43.25 -16.65
C SER A 94 -5.51 43.26 -15.17
N LEU A 95 -6.30 42.60 -14.31
CA LEU A 95 -6.11 42.60 -12.87
C LEU A 95 -5.25 41.42 -12.39
N ASN A 96 -5.28 40.30 -13.10
CA ASN A 96 -4.53 39.08 -12.75
C ASN A 96 -3.74 38.55 -13.96
N PRO A 97 -2.46 38.94 -14.14
CA PRO A 97 -1.63 38.41 -15.22
C PRO A 97 -1.38 36.91 -15.01
N PRO A 98 -1.51 36.07 -16.06
CA PRO A 98 -1.29 34.64 -15.96
C PRO A 98 0.19 34.33 -15.68
N SER A 99 0.44 33.55 -14.63
CA SER A 99 1.79 33.07 -14.29
C SER A 99 2.22 32.00 -15.28
N MET A 100 3.29 32.25 -16.04
CA MET A 100 3.87 31.28 -16.98
C MET A 100 4.82 30.36 -16.21
N MET A 101 4.46 29.08 -16.07
CA MET A 101 5.35 28.07 -15.49
C MET A 101 6.08 27.34 -16.63
N SER A 102 7.40 27.46 -16.67
CA SER A 102 8.24 26.85 -17.71
C SER A 102 8.36 25.34 -17.47
N LEU A 103 8.36 24.54 -18.54
CA LEU A 103 8.51 23.07 -18.48
C LEU A 103 9.78 22.64 -17.71
N SER A 104 10.79 23.52 -17.68
CA SER A 104 12.03 23.40 -16.91
C SER A 104 11.80 23.12 -15.41
N ASP A 105 10.73 23.69 -14.83
CA ASP A 105 10.41 23.59 -13.40
C ASP A 105 9.75 22.26 -13.01
N LEU A 106 9.31 21.46 -14.00
CA LEU A 106 8.67 20.16 -13.81
C LEU A 106 9.67 18.99 -13.91
N THR A 107 10.94 19.27 -14.18
CA THR A 107 11.97 18.24 -14.28
C THR A 107 12.41 17.80 -12.89
N PRO A 108 12.17 16.55 -12.44
CA PRO A 108 12.72 16.07 -11.19
C PRO A 108 14.24 16.04 -11.34
N SER A 109 14.92 16.83 -10.53
CA SER A 109 16.38 16.89 -10.45
C SER A 109 16.94 15.47 -10.28
N HIS A 110 17.57 14.99 -11.35
CA HIS A 110 18.31 13.73 -11.40
C HIS A 110 19.48 13.85 -10.42
N LEU A 111 19.40 13.22 -9.25
CA LEU A 111 20.52 13.11 -8.32
C LEU A 111 21.22 11.74 -8.52
N PRO A 112 22.56 11.68 -8.48
CA PRO A 112 23.31 10.48 -8.84
C PRO A 112 23.12 9.35 -7.83
N THR A 113 23.17 8.14 -8.35
CA THR A 113 23.33 6.87 -7.63
C THR A 113 24.35 6.96 -6.48
N THR A 114 23.91 6.74 -5.24
CA THR A 114 24.70 6.07 -4.18
C THR A 114 23.77 5.56 -3.06
N PRO A 115 24.03 4.39 -2.46
CA PRO A 115 23.21 3.82 -1.41
C PRO A 115 23.70 4.32 -0.05
N SER A 116 22.88 5.06 0.69
CA SER A 116 23.15 5.31 2.11
C SER A 116 21.88 5.24 2.93
N HIS A 117 21.94 4.30 3.86
CA HIS A 117 20.98 4.02 4.90
C HIS A 117 20.82 5.22 5.82
N THR A 118 19.60 5.38 6.33
CA THR A 118 19.21 6.00 7.60
C THR A 118 20.31 6.69 8.39
N ALA A 119 20.25 8.02 8.48
CA ALA A 119 20.87 8.77 9.57
C ALA A 119 19.90 9.85 10.05
N LEU A 120 19.50 9.73 11.31
CA LEU A 120 18.94 10.82 12.11
C LEU A 120 20.03 11.90 12.20
N SER A 121 19.83 13.04 11.55
CA SER A 121 20.67 14.20 11.77
C SER A 121 20.17 14.94 13.03
N LEU A 122 20.89 14.78 14.14
CA LEU A 122 20.81 15.72 15.24
C LEU A 122 21.53 17.01 14.83
N THR A 123 20.80 18.12 14.80
CA THR A 123 21.41 19.46 14.82
C THR A 123 21.89 19.76 16.25
N PRO A 124 23.01 20.49 16.44
CA PRO A 124 23.59 20.73 17.76
C PRO A 124 22.77 21.68 18.66
N ASN A 125 21.66 22.24 18.17
CA ASN A 125 20.71 22.99 19.00
C ASN A 125 19.37 22.25 19.06
N GLY A 126 19.09 21.65 20.22
CA GLY A 126 17.96 20.75 20.48
C GLY A 126 16.57 21.39 20.49
N ASN A 127 16.11 21.90 19.34
CA ASN A 127 14.71 22.28 19.18
C ASN A 127 13.95 21.24 18.34
N ILE A 128 12.99 20.58 18.99
CA ILE A 128 12.03 19.68 18.35
C ILE A 128 10.96 20.54 17.65
N ALA A 129 11.16 20.84 16.38
CA ALA A 129 10.08 21.32 15.54
C ALA A 129 9.21 20.10 15.15
N ASN A 130 8.00 20.02 15.69
CA ASN A 130 6.97 19.09 15.22
C ASN A 130 6.57 19.46 13.78
N GLY A 131 7.33 18.96 12.81
CA GLY A 131 6.91 18.94 11.42
C GLY A 131 5.79 17.92 11.27
N HIS A 132 4.55 18.39 11.26
CA HIS A 132 3.41 17.62 10.80
C HIS A 132 3.59 17.36 9.29
N ILE A 133 4.26 16.26 8.94
CA ILE A 133 4.39 15.81 7.56
C ILE A 133 3.00 15.31 7.13
N VAL A 134 2.20 16.19 6.53
CA VAL A 134 1.03 15.78 5.77
C VAL A 134 1.56 15.06 4.53
N ASP A 135 1.63 13.73 4.59
CA ASP A 135 2.02 12.89 3.44
C ASP A 135 0.87 12.93 2.41
N HIS A 136 0.90 13.93 1.52
CA HIS A 136 -0.07 14.10 0.42
C HIS A 136 0.11 13.08 -0.72
N SER A 137 0.96 12.06 -0.56
CA SER A 137 1.27 11.07 -1.61
C SER A 137 0.27 9.89 -1.69
N GLN A 138 -1.05 10.16 -1.69
CA GLN A 138 -2.08 9.11 -1.64
C GLN A 138 -2.81 8.77 -2.94
N VAL A 139 -2.36 9.24 -4.11
CA VAL A 139 -2.95 8.81 -5.39
C VAL A 139 -2.04 7.79 -6.06
N GLY A 140 -2.45 6.51 -6.06
CA GLY A 140 -1.85 5.47 -6.90
C GLY A 140 -0.84 4.50 -6.26
N VAL A 141 -0.44 4.70 -4.99
CA VAL A 141 0.44 3.75 -4.30
C VAL A 141 -0.36 2.55 -3.82
N THR A 142 -0.40 1.49 -4.63
CA THR A 142 -0.90 0.20 -4.15
C THR A 142 0.12 -0.41 -3.20
N VAL A 143 -0.25 -0.52 -1.93
CA VAL A 143 0.54 -1.24 -0.93
C VAL A 143 0.38 -2.73 -1.18
N GLN A 144 1.30 -3.31 -1.95
CA GLN A 144 1.35 -4.76 -2.15
C GLN A 144 2.30 -5.39 -1.12
N MET A 145 1.86 -6.49 -0.51
CA MET A 145 2.73 -7.28 0.35
C MET A 145 3.89 -7.82 -0.50
N MET A 146 5.12 -7.69 0.00
CA MET A 146 6.31 -8.20 -0.68
C MET A 146 6.09 -9.68 -1.05
N PRO A 147 6.48 -10.11 -2.28
CA PRO A 147 6.42 -11.51 -2.66
C PRO A 147 7.18 -12.35 -1.64
N LEU A 148 6.63 -13.52 -1.34
CA LEU A 148 7.15 -14.39 -0.29
C LEU A 148 8.55 -14.90 -0.69
N THR A 149 9.53 -14.61 0.17
CA THR A 149 10.92 -15.06 0.02
C THR A 149 10.96 -16.57 -0.14
N VAL A 150 11.88 -17.10 -0.96
CA VAL A 150 12.00 -18.56 -1.17
C VAL A 150 12.23 -19.28 0.17
N ALA A 151 13.04 -18.69 1.05
CA ALA A 151 13.24 -19.19 2.42
C ALA A 151 11.92 -19.35 3.20
N SER A 152 11.02 -18.37 3.12
CA SER A 152 9.71 -18.43 3.79
C SER A 152 8.78 -19.49 3.19
N ARG A 153 8.90 -19.78 1.89
CA ARG A 153 8.19 -20.91 1.26
C ARG A 153 8.71 -22.24 1.77
N VAL A 154 10.03 -22.41 1.90
CA VAL A 154 10.65 -23.62 2.45
C VAL A 154 10.22 -23.83 3.91
N SER A 155 10.30 -22.78 4.75
CA SER A 155 9.83 -22.87 6.14
C SER A 155 8.34 -23.21 6.24
N MET A 156 7.51 -22.72 5.32
CA MET A 156 6.09 -23.04 5.28
C MET A 156 5.82 -24.51 4.93
N VAL A 157 6.53 -25.07 3.94
CA VAL A 157 6.41 -26.50 3.61
C VAL A 157 6.86 -27.36 4.78
N LEU A 158 7.98 -27.01 5.41
CA LEU A 158 8.49 -27.72 6.57
C LEU A 158 7.49 -27.69 7.74
N ALA A 159 6.87 -26.54 8.03
CA ALA A 159 5.86 -26.41 9.07
C ALA A 159 4.61 -27.28 8.82
N VAL A 160 4.18 -27.41 7.57
CA VAL A 160 3.05 -28.27 7.20
C VAL A 160 3.38 -29.74 7.43
N VAL A 161 4.60 -30.18 7.07
CA VAL A 161 5.05 -31.55 7.33
C VAL A 161 5.10 -31.85 8.83
N LEU A 162 5.64 -30.93 9.64
CA LEU A 162 5.71 -31.07 11.09
C LEU A 162 4.32 -31.12 11.74
N SER A 163 3.37 -30.28 11.27
CA SER A 163 1.98 -30.30 11.73
C SER A 163 1.28 -31.64 11.44
N LEU A 164 1.52 -32.26 10.28
CA LEU A 164 0.98 -33.59 9.96
C LEU A 164 1.59 -34.68 10.84
N LEU A 165 2.88 -34.59 11.14
CA LEU A 165 3.57 -35.52 12.02
C LEU A 165 3.03 -35.44 13.46
N ASP A 166 2.78 -34.24 13.97
CA ASP A 166 2.16 -34.03 15.28
C ASP A 166 0.72 -34.52 15.33
N LEU A 167 -0.04 -34.32 14.25
CA LEU A 167 -1.41 -34.84 14.14
C LEU A 167 -1.43 -36.37 14.23
N TYR A 168 -0.51 -37.03 13.52
CA TYR A 168 -0.35 -38.48 13.58
C TYR A 168 0.04 -38.95 14.98
N ARG A 169 1.04 -38.30 15.61
CA ARG A 169 1.50 -38.65 16.97
C ARG A 169 0.44 -38.40 18.04
N GLY A 170 -0.31 -37.30 17.93
CA GLY A 170 -1.41 -36.99 18.84
C GLY A 170 -2.52 -38.03 18.75
N PHE A 171 -2.91 -38.42 17.53
CA PHE A 171 -3.93 -39.46 17.33
C PHE A 171 -3.44 -40.85 17.79
N PHE A 172 -2.19 -41.20 17.47
CA PHE A 172 -1.59 -42.45 17.92
C PHE A 172 -1.52 -42.51 19.45
N SER A 173 -1.05 -41.44 20.09
CA SER A 173 -1.01 -41.33 21.55
C SER A 173 -2.40 -41.46 22.18
N LEU A 174 -3.42 -40.80 21.63
CA LEU A 174 -4.81 -40.92 22.11
C LEU A 174 -5.40 -42.31 21.89
N SER A 175 -5.03 -42.99 20.80
CA SER A 175 -5.50 -44.35 20.51
C SER A 175 -4.90 -45.42 21.41
N GLN A 176 -3.73 -45.14 21.99
CA GLN A 176 -3.06 -46.02 22.96
C GLN A 176 -3.43 -45.70 24.41
N SER A 177 -4.03 -44.54 24.68
CA SER A 177 -4.52 -44.17 25.99
C SER A 177 -5.88 -44.82 26.28
N ASP A 178 -5.89 -46.10 26.65
CA ASP A 178 -7.09 -46.73 27.21
C ASP A 178 -7.42 -46.08 28.58
N LEU A 179 -8.69 -45.74 28.78
CA LEU A 179 -9.20 -44.83 29.84
C LEU A 179 -9.04 -45.30 31.31
N GLU A 180 -8.35 -46.41 31.58
CA GLU A 180 -8.35 -47.06 32.91
C GLU A 180 -6.98 -47.44 33.50
N GLU A 181 -5.85 -47.18 32.82
CA GLU A 181 -4.53 -47.56 33.37
C GLU A 181 -3.87 -46.40 34.14
N TYR A 182 -3.88 -46.49 35.47
CA TYR A 182 -3.35 -45.50 36.44
C TYR A 182 -1.84 -45.20 36.28
N ASP A 183 -1.12 -45.99 35.48
CA ASP A 183 0.32 -45.84 35.17
C ASP A 183 0.61 -45.57 33.67
N GLY A 184 -0.43 -45.35 32.84
CA GLY A 184 -0.29 -45.08 31.41
C GLY A 184 0.06 -43.59 31.11
N PRO A 185 0.73 -43.30 29.98
CA PRO A 185 1.04 -41.93 29.57
C PRO A 185 -0.27 -41.13 29.46
N SER A 186 -0.38 -40.06 30.26
CA SER A 186 -1.64 -39.34 30.42
C SER A 186 -2.15 -38.83 29.07
N PRO A 187 -3.47 -38.87 28.82
CA PRO A 187 -4.07 -38.47 27.53
C PRO A 187 -3.80 -36.99 27.19
N LEU A 188 -3.39 -36.20 28.20
CA LEU A 188 -2.93 -34.82 28.06
C LEU A 188 -1.75 -34.67 27.09
N HIS A 189 -0.87 -35.67 26.98
CA HIS A 189 0.25 -35.64 26.02
C HIS A 189 -0.24 -35.67 24.57
N GLY A 190 -1.23 -36.52 24.29
CA GLY A 190 -1.89 -36.58 22.97
C GLY A 190 -2.56 -35.26 22.60
N PHE A 191 -3.27 -34.64 23.55
CA PHE A 191 -3.83 -33.29 23.36
C PHE A 191 -2.75 -32.22 23.14
N GLY A 192 -1.58 -32.34 23.78
CA GLY A 192 -0.43 -31.46 23.57
C GLY A 192 0.07 -31.47 22.12
N PHE A 193 0.24 -32.65 21.52
CA PHE A 193 0.62 -32.78 20.11
C PHE A 193 -0.43 -32.22 19.15
N LEU A 194 -1.72 -32.45 19.43
CA LEU A 194 -2.79 -31.87 18.62
C LEU A 194 -2.78 -30.33 18.67
N LEU A 195 -2.62 -29.77 19.88
CA LEU A 195 -2.56 -28.33 20.08
C LEU A 195 -1.35 -27.70 19.36
N GLU A 196 -0.19 -28.37 19.39
CA GLU A 196 1.01 -27.94 18.66
C GLU A 196 0.78 -27.89 17.14
N SER A 197 0.11 -28.91 16.60
CA SER A 197 -0.30 -28.94 15.19
C SER A 197 -1.20 -27.75 14.81
N PHE A 198 -2.20 -27.43 15.64
CA PHE A 198 -3.06 -26.27 15.42
C PHE A 198 -2.30 -24.94 15.44
N ILE A 199 -1.31 -24.80 16.32
CA ILE A 199 -0.53 -23.57 16.43
C ILE A 199 0.38 -23.37 15.21
N LEU A 200 1.02 -24.43 14.70
CA LEU A 200 1.82 -24.37 13.47
C LEU A 200 0.97 -23.98 12.25
N ILE A 201 -0.22 -24.57 12.11
CA ILE A 201 -1.16 -24.21 11.04
C ILE A 201 -1.57 -22.73 11.17
N SER A 202 -1.83 -22.28 12.39
CA SER A 202 -2.18 -20.88 12.66
C SER A 202 -1.04 -19.92 12.29
N GLN A 203 0.21 -20.27 12.59
CA GLN A 203 1.39 -19.48 12.16
C GLN A 203 1.53 -19.42 10.63
N VAL A 204 1.25 -20.52 9.93
CA VAL A 204 1.24 -20.58 8.46
C VAL A 204 0.13 -19.72 7.87
N GLU A 205 -1.09 -19.77 8.43
CA GLU A 205 -2.20 -18.92 7.98
C GLU A 205 -1.95 -17.44 8.27
N VAL A 206 -1.33 -17.08 9.39
CA VAL A 206 -0.90 -15.70 9.70
C VAL A 206 0.22 -15.24 8.75
N LEU A 207 1.05 -16.16 8.24
CA LEU A 207 2.03 -15.84 7.19
C LEU A 207 1.34 -15.54 5.85
N ARG A 208 0.27 -16.29 5.53
CA ARG A 208 -0.47 -16.25 4.26
C ARG A 208 -1.50 -15.12 4.17
N ARG A 209 -2.35 -14.96 5.19
CA ARG A 209 -3.46 -14.00 5.24
C ARG A 209 -3.03 -12.68 5.87
N TYR A 210 -3.63 -11.60 5.39
CA TYR A 210 -3.43 -10.27 5.95
C TYR A 210 -4.32 -10.06 7.18
N HIS A 211 -3.73 -9.70 8.31
CA HIS A 211 -4.46 -9.33 9.54
C HIS A 211 -3.82 -8.10 10.21
N ARG A 212 -4.63 -7.20 10.77
CA ARG A 212 -4.17 -5.95 11.41
C ARG A 212 -3.22 -6.20 12.59
N PHE A 213 -3.40 -7.32 13.29
CA PHE A 213 -2.61 -7.72 14.45
C PHE A 213 -1.57 -8.81 14.16
N ARG A 214 -1.21 -9.02 12.89
CA ARG A 214 -0.37 -10.14 12.43
C ARG A 214 0.89 -10.38 13.29
N LYS A 215 1.60 -9.30 13.67
CA LYS A 215 2.83 -9.39 14.47
C LYS A 215 2.57 -9.92 15.88
N LEU A 216 1.50 -9.43 16.52
CA LEU A 216 1.11 -9.83 17.88
C LEU A 216 0.65 -11.30 17.90
N TRP A 217 -0.20 -11.70 16.94
CA TRP A 217 -0.66 -13.09 16.84
C TRP A 217 0.48 -14.06 16.56
N SER A 218 1.40 -13.73 15.64
CA SER A 218 2.56 -14.58 15.35
C SER A 218 3.46 -14.77 16.56
N LEU A 219 3.71 -13.70 17.32
CA LEU A 219 4.53 -13.75 18.54
C LEU A 219 3.84 -14.56 19.65
N GLY A 220 2.53 -14.38 19.83
CA GLY A 220 1.73 -15.17 20.77
C GLY A 220 1.77 -16.67 20.45
N CYS A 221 1.61 -17.05 19.18
CA CYS A 221 1.74 -18.44 18.75
C CYS A 221 3.14 -19.01 19.02
N ALA A 222 4.21 -18.24 18.80
CA ALA A 222 5.58 -18.70 19.04
C ALA A 222 5.85 -18.96 20.54
N VAL A 223 5.34 -18.08 21.42
CA VAL A 223 5.44 -18.26 22.88
C VAL A 223 4.63 -19.48 23.33
N LEU A 224 3.43 -19.68 22.79
CA LEU A 224 2.60 -20.82 23.13
C LEU A 224 3.23 -22.15 22.70
N MET A 225 3.85 -22.21 21.51
CA MET A 225 4.65 -23.36 21.05
C MET A 225 5.77 -23.69 22.04
N LEU A 226 6.51 -22.67 22.48
CA LEU A 226 7.61 -22.85 23.42
C LEU A 226 7.11 -23.36 24.78
N LEU A 227 5.98 -22.84 25.27
CA LEU A 227 5.37 -23.29 26.52
C LEU A 227 4.94 -24.77 26.45
N ILE A 228 4.26 -25.18 25.38
CA ILE A 228 3.81 -26.58 25.19
C ILE A 228 5.00 -27.53 25.07
N CYS A 229 6.03 -27.11 24.31
CA CYS A 229 7.28 -27.84 24.13
C CYS A 229 7.99 -28.11 25.46
N LEU A 230 8.04 -27.10 26.36
CA LEU A 230 8.73 -27.21 27.65
C LEU A 230 7.90 -27.88 28.75
N LEU A 231 6.57 -27.68 28.76
CA LEU A 231 5.72 -28.15 29.86
C LEU A 231 5.07 -29.51 29.61
N LEU A 232 4.64 -29.80 28.38
CA LEU A 232 3.88 -31.02 28.08
C LEU A 232 4.70 -32.07 27.34
N LEU A 233 5.60 -31.64 26.46
CA LEU A 233 6.30 -32.56 25.54
C LEU A 233 7.77 -32.81 25.90
N ASN A 234 8.30 -32.13 26.91
CA ASN A 234 9.72 -32.22 27.26
C ASN A 234 10.14 -33.64 27.68
N ASP A 235 9.22 -34.41 28.26
CA ASP A 235 9.49 -35.77 28.76
C ASP A 235 9.25 -36.86 27.69
N VAL A 236 8.36 -36.58 26.72
CA VAL A 236 7.94 -37.56 25.70
C VAL A 236 8.68 -37.39 24.38
N ARG A 237 9.17 -36.18 24.09
CA ARG A 237 9.77 -35.84 22.79
C ARG A 237 11.28 -35.70 22.91
N GLU A 238 11.98 -36.32 21.95
CA GLU A 238 13.41 -36.13 21.74
C GLU A 238 13.80 -34.64 21.74
N THR A 239 14.83 -34.30 22.52
CA THR A 239 15.28 -32.92 22.71
C THR A 239 15.67 -32.24 21.39
N TRP A 240 16.30 -32.97 20.46
CA TRP A 240 16.66 -32.45 19.14
C TRP A 240 15.41 -32.08 18.32
N LEU A 241 14.35 -32.86 18.43
CA LEU A 241 13.11 -32.62 17.71
C LEU A 241 12.39 -31.42 18.32
N SER A 242 12.34 -31.32 19.65
CA SER A 242 11.84 -30.13 20.35
C SER A 242 12.54 -28.84 19.89
N LEU A 243 13.87 -28.87 19.73
CA LEU A 243 14.63 -27.74 19.20
C LEU A 243 14.25 -27.41 17.75
N LEU A 244 14.08 -28.41 16.89
CA LEU A 244 13.68 -28.21 15.50
C LEU A 244 12.36 -27.43 15.40
N TYR A 245 11.36 -27.80 16.20
CA TYR A 245 10.04 -27.16 16.20
C TYR A 245 10.11 -25.69 16.66
N VAL A 246 10.88 -25.41 17.71
CA VAL A 246 11.10 -24.05 18.20
C VAL A 246 11.80 -23.20 17.14
N VAL A 247 12.82 -23.75 16.47
CA VAL A 247 13.55 -23.04 15.40
C VAL A 247 12.64 -22.74 14.20
N VAL A 248 11.82 -23.69 13.76
CA VAL A 248 10.90 -23.50 12.63
C VAL A 248 9.83 -22.43 12.97
N SER A 249 9.24 -22.51 14.16
CA SER A 249 8.28 -21.51 14.68
C SER A 249 8.90 -20.11 14.76
N ALA A 250 10.14 -20.01 15.25
CA ALA A 250 10.90 -18.76 15.31
C ALA A 250 11.20 -18.21 13.90
N CYS A 251 11.63 -19.04 12.95
CA CYS A 251 11.89 -18.63 11.57
C CYS A 251 10.64 -18.07 10.87
N ILE A 252 9.48 -18.72 11.05
CA ILE A 252 8.20 -18.23 10.51
C ILE A 252 7.80 -16.89 11.11
N THR A 253 8.04 -16.73 12.42
CA THR A 253 7.77 -15.48 13.14
C THR A 253 8.70 -14.36 12.67
N LEU A 254 10.01 -14.62 12.53
CA LEU A 254 10.97 -13.66 11.99
C LEU A 254 10.63 -13.24 10.56
N HIS A 255 10.26 -14.19 9.69
CA HIS A 255 9.78 -13.87 8.35
C HIS A 255 8.50 -13.02 8.36
N THR A 256 7.62 -13.25 9.32
CA THR A 256 6.40 -12.45 9.50
C THR A 256 6.69 -11.03 10.02
N LEU A 257 7.67 -10.87 10.90
CA LEU A 257 8.06 -9.57 11.46
C LEU A 257 8.86 -8.71 10.46
N ASN A 258 9.77 -9.33 9.70
CA ASN A 258 10.64 -8.66 8.72
C ASN A 258 9.94 -8.32 7.40
N ARG A 259 8.73 -8.81 7.17
CA ARG A 259 7.95 -8.52 5.95
C ARG A 259 7.37 -7.10 6.01
N ASN A 260 8.20 -6.12 5.69
CA ASN A 260 7.80 -4.73 5.52
C ASN A 260 6.98 -4.51 4.24
N PHE A 261 6.13 -3.50 4.27
CA PHE A 261 5.31 -3.09 3.13
C PHE A 261 6.19 -2.48 2.04
N ARG A 262 6.15 -3.01 0.81
CA ARG A 262 6.78 -2.34 -0.33
C ARG A 262 5.77 -1.39 -0.96
N LYS A 263 6.03 -0.08 -0.88
CA LYS A 263 5.35 0.91 -1.71
C LYS A 263 5.74 0.61 -3.16
N LYS A 264 4.85 -0.01 -3.94
CA LYS A 264 5.08 -0.21 -5.38
C LYS A 264 4.62 1.07 -6.07
N LEU A 265 5.56 1.87 -6.58
CA LEU A 265 5.20 2.94 -7.52
C LEU A 265 4.56 2.28 -8.75
N SER A 266 3.41 2.81 -9.16
CA SER A 266 2.81 2.43 -10.43
C SER A 266 3.81 2.76 -11.55
N ARG A 267 4.35 1.72 -12.19
CA ARG A 267 5.07 1.90 -13.45
C ARG A 267 4.01 2.22 -14.49
N PHE A 268 3.81 3.50 -14.75
CA PHE A 268 3.09 3.94 -15.94
C PHE A 268 4.01 3.69 -17.13
N ASN A 269 3.57 2.84 -18.05
CA ASN A 269 4.15 2.78 -19.38
C ASN A 269 3.31 3.79 -20.18
N VAL A 270 3.87 4.99 -20.37
CA VAL A 270 3.32 5.99 -21.30
C VAL A 270 3.99 5.75 -22.65
#